data_AF-A0A2S9FNQ9-F1
#
_entry.id   AF-A0A2S9FNQ9-F1
#
_cell.length_a   1.000
_cell.length_b   1.000
_cell.length_c   1.000
_cell.angle_alpha   90.00
_cell.angle_beta   90.00
_cell.angle_gamma   90.00
#
_symmetry.space_group_name_H-M   'P 1'
#
loop_
_entity.id
_entity.type
_entity.pdbx_description
1 polymer ?
#
loop_
_entity_poly.entity_id
_entity_poly.type
_entity_poly.pdbx_seq_one_letter_code
_entity_poly.pdbx_strand_id
1 'polypeptide(L)'
;VLFENPGQGGTINHLGIEVESSATVHSEIARLTEKGLFTDEEIGATCCFAKQDKVWVTGPAGERWEVYTVLADSDTFGTSPQHPAESDADGVCCGNADTEAGPEKVSAGAGCC
;
A
#
# COMPACT_ATOMS: atom_id res chain seq x y z
N VAL A 1 2.01 -16.33 7.01
CA VAL A 1 1.99 -17.79 6.72
C VAL A 1 0.80 -18.05 5.82
N LEU A 2 1.03 -18.52 4.58
CA LEU A 2 -0.05 -19.01 3.72
C LEU A 2 -0.37 -20.45 4.13
N PHE A 3 -1.65 -20.76 4.29
CA PHE A 3 -2.12 -22.12 4.54
C PHE A 3 -2.72 -22.69 3.26
N GLU A 4 -2.21 -23.83 2.81
CA GLU A 4 -2.78 -24.56 1.69
C GLU A 4 -4.14 -25.15 2.09
N ASN A 5 -5.19 -24.86 1.33
CA ASN A 5 -6.49 -25.51 1.46
C ASN A 5 -6.99 -25.98 0.09
N PRO A 6 -6.63 -27.21 -0.32
CA PRO A 6 -6.95 -27.73 -1.64
C PRO A 6 -8.46 -27.71 -1.91
N GLY A 7 -8.87 -27.00 -2.96
CA GLY A 7 -10.26 -26.88 -3.39
C GLY A 7 -11.10 -25.83 -2.67
N GLN A 8 -10.61 -25.21 -1.59
CA GLN A 8 -11.29 -24.15 -0.82
C GLN A 8 -10.28 -23.13 -0.30
N GLY A 9 -9.47 -22.56 -1.19
CA GLY A 9 -8.56 -21.48 -0.83
C GLY A 9 -9.30 -20.31 -0.19
N GLY A 10 -8.77 -19.76 0.90
CA GLY A 10 -9.24 -18.50 1.45
C GLY A 10 -8.87 -17.32 0.55
N THR A 11 -9.44 -16.14 0.81
CA THR A 11 -9.06 -14.91 0.11
C THR A 11 -7.95 -14.17 0.85
N ILE A 12 -7.08 -13.49 0.10
CA ILE A 12 -6.13 -12.52 0.63
C ILE A 12 -6.36 -11.17 -0.05
N ASN A 13 -6.16 -10.08 0.68
CA ASN A 13 -6.30 -8.74 0.12
C ASN A 13 -5.03 -8.31 -0.62
N HIS A 14 -3.86 -8.60 -0.01
CA HIS A 14 -2.56 -8.17 -0.51
C HIS A 14 -1.44 -9.13 -0.03
N LEU A 15 -0.45 -9.39 -0.88
CA LEU A 15 0.74 -10.18 -0.57
C LEU A 15 2.02 -9.34 -0.77
N GLY A 16 2.77 -9.13 0.31
CA GLY A 16 4.09 -8.52 0.26
C GLY A 16 5.22 -9.54 0.30
N ILE A 17 6.19 -9.37 -0.60
CA ILE A 17 7.39 -10.19 -0.70
C ILE A 17 8.60 -9.26 -0.57
N GLU A 18 9.27 -9.32 0.58
CA GLU A 18 10.49 -8.57 0.81
C GLU A 18 11.70 -9.33 0.24
N VAL A 19 12.55 -8.61 -0.49
CA VAL A 19 13.79 -9.13 -1.06
C VAL A 19 15.01 -8.37 -0.55
N GLU A 20 16.16 -9.02 -0.62
CA GLU A 20 17.40 -8.54 -0.01
C GLU A 20 17.94 -7.23 -0.62
N SER A 21 17.60 -6.90 -1.86
CA SER A 21 18.20 -5.74 -2.53
C SER A 21 17.36 -5.14 -3.65
N SER A 22 17.68 -3.89 -4.01
CA SER A 22 17.13 -3.19 -5.17
C SER A 22 17.37 -3.96 -6.46
N ALA A 23 18.57 -4.54 -6.61
CA ALA A 23 18.90 -5.33 -7.79
C ALA A 23 17.93 -6.50 -7.96
N THR A 24 17.52 -7.13 -6.85
CA THR A 24 16.51 -8.19 -6.88
C THR A 24 15.14 -7.63 -7.30
N VAL A 25 14.70 -6.48 -6.76
CA VAL A 25 13.44 -5.82 -7.19
C VAL A 25 13.45 -5.54 -8.70
N HIS A 26 14.53 -4.97 -9.23
CA HIS A 26 14.68 -4.70 -10.66
C HIS A 26 14.69 -5.98 -11.52
N SER A 27 15.30 -7.06 -11.03
CA SER A 27 15.26 -8.35 -11.72
C SER A 27 13.85 -8.93 -11.78
N GLU A 28 13.07 -8.76 -10.71
CA GLU A 28 11.68 -9.21 -10.66
C GLU A 28 10.78 -8.37 -11.56
N ILE A 29 10.98 -7.05 -11.62
CA ILE A 29 10.33 -6.15 -12.59
C ILE A 29 10.53 -6.67 -14.02
N ALA A 30 11.78 -6.93 -14.41
CA ALA A 30 12.10 -7.42 -15.74
C ALA A 30 11.42 -8.77 -16.03
N ARG A 31 11.49 -9.71 -15.07
CA ARG A 31 10.86 -11.03 -15.18
C ARG A 31 9.33 -10.97 -15.29
N LEU A 32 8.69 -10.07 -14.56
CA LEU A 32 7.23 -9.89 -14.57
C LEU A 32 6.77 -9.23 -15.87
N THR A 33 7.50 -8.21 -16.32
CA THR A 33 7.27 -7.54 -17.61
C THR A 33 7.38 -8.52 -18.79
N GLU A 34 8.42 -9.38 -18.80
CA GLU A 34 8.59 -10.40 -19.84
C GLU A 34 7.41 -11.38 -19.90
N LYS A 35 6.76 -11.63 -18.76
CA LYS A 35 5.55 -12.47 -18.67
C LYS A 35 4.26 -11.73 -19.03
N GLY A 36 4.34 -10.46 -19.43
CA GLY A 36 3.17 -9.64 -19.76
C GLY A 36 2.33 -9.24 -18.55
N LEU A 37 2.89 -9.33 -17.34
CA LEU A 37 2.24 -8.81 -16.14
C LEU A 37 2.52 -7.32 -16.06
N PHE A 38 1.47 -6.51 -15.99
CA PHE A 38 1.61 -5.07 -15.82
C PHE A 38 2.18 -4.77 -14.42
N THR A 39 3.24 -3.96 -14.39
CA THR A 39 3.98 -3.61 -13.18
C THR A 39 3.84 -2.11 -12.89
N ASP A 40 3.41 -1.77 -11.67
CA ASP A 40 3.50 -0.39 -11.17
C ASP A 40 4.78 -0.25 -10.33
N GLU A 41 5.77 0.47 -10.85
CA GLU A 41 7.08 0.63 -10.22
C GLU A 41 7.14 1.87 -9.32
N GLU A 42 7.75 1.70 -8.15
CA GLU A 42 8.03 2.76 -7.18
C GLU A 42 9.48 2.65 -6.73
N ILE A 43 10.37 3.37 -7.42
CA ILE A 43 11.82 3.32 -7.15
C ILE A 43 12.24 4.50 -6.28
N GLY A 44 12.86 4.20 -5.14
CA GLY A 44 13.34 5.16 -4.16
C GLY A 44 12.23 5.96 -3.47
N ALA A 45 11.00 5.46 -3.52
CA ALA A 45 9.84 6.12 -2.94
C ALA A 45 9.80 5.92 -1.42
N THR A 46 9.40 6.96 -0.68
CA THR A 46 9.11 6.82 0.75
C THR A 46 7.65 6.40 0.90
N CYS A 47 7.41 5.20 1.43
CA CYS A 47 6.09 4.73 1.84
C CYS A 47 6.05 4.66 3.36
N CYS A 48 5.08 5.33 3.97
CA CYS A 48 5.01 5.54 5.42
C CYS A 48 6.31 6.17 5.95
N PHE A 49 7.15 5.42 6.64
CA PHE A 49 8.43 5.89 7.20
C PHE A 49 9.62 5.09 6.67
N ALA A 50 9.51 4.50 5.49
CA ALA A 50 10.57 3.71 4.88
C ALA A 50 10.74 4.07 3.42
N LYS A 51 11.98 4.44 3.04
CA LYS A 51 12.39 4.57 1.65
C LYS A 51 12.59 3.18 1.07
N GLN A 52 11.93 2.88 -0.04
CA GLN A 52 11.85 1.54 -0.62
C GLN A 52 12.00 1.59 -2.13
N ASP A 53 12.48 0.48 -2.69
CA ASP A 53 12.18 0.13 -4.07
C ASP A 53 11.09 -0.93 -4.06
N LYS A 54 10.10 -0.77 -4.94
CA LYS A 54 8.93 -1.63 -4.95
C LYS A 54 8.35 -1.75 -6.36
N VAL A 55 7.77 -2.90 -6.63
CA VAL A 55 6.90 -3.11 -7.78
C VAL A 55 5.60 -3.77 -7.34
N TRP A 56 4.49 -3.33 -7.92
CA TRP A 56 3.19 -3.97 -7.75
C TRP A 56 2.74 -4.71 -9.00
N VAL A 57 2.07 -5.84 -8.81
CA VAL A 57 1.36 -6.59 -9.86
C VAL A 57 0.00 -7.07 -9.36
N THR A 58 -0.88 -7.43 -10.29
CA THR A 58 -2.15 -8.08 -9.97
C THR A 58 -2.00 -9.60 -10.06
N GLY A 59 -2.32 -10.28 -8.97
CA GLY A 59 -2.34 -11.73 -8.84
C GLY A 59 -3.50 -12.38 -9.59
N PRO A 60 -3.48 -13.72 -9.73
CA PRO A 60 -4.43 -14.47 -10.54
C PRO A 60 -5.87 -14.46 -10.00
N ALA A 61 -6.07 -14.17 -8.71
CA ALA A 61 -7.40 -14.02 -8.10
C ALA A 61 -7.81 -12.54 -7.93
N GLY A 62 -7.08 -11.60 -8.55
CA GLY A 62 -7.34 -10.15 -8.50
C GLY A 62 -6.70 -9.44 -7.31
N GLU A 63 -6.03 -10.16 -6.42
CA GLU A 63 -5.31 -9.60 -5.28
C GLU A 63 -4.08 -8.79 -5.73
N ARG A 64 -3.66 -7.79 -4.94
CA ARG A 64 -2.41 -7.06 -5.23
C ARG A 64 -1.22 -7.79 -4.64
N TRP A 65 -0.12 -7.89 -5.39
CA TRP A 65 1.16 -8.39 -4.89
C TRP A 65 2.22 -7.31 -5.03
N GLU A 66 3.05 -7.14 -4.01
CA GLU A 66 4.23 -6.27 -4.06
C GLU A 66 5.52 -7.09 -3.87
N VAL A 67 6.56 -6.72 -4.62
CA VAL A 67 7.94 -7.15 -4.36
C VAL A 67 8.74 -5.90 -4.01
N TYR A 68 9.37 -5.88 -2.85
CA TYR A 68 10.01 -4.67 -2.34
C TYR A 68 11.28 -4.93 -1.54
N THR A 69 12.05 -3.87 -1.34
CA THR A 69 13.18 -3.85 -0.41
C THR A 69 13.20 -2.51 0.33
N VAL A 70 13.61 -2.52 1.60
CA VAL A 70 13.79 -1.31 2.40
C VAL A 70 15.20 -0.78 2.21
N LEU A 71 15.32 0.47 1.77
CA LEU A 71 16.59 1.15 1.54
C LEU A 71 17.07 1.92 2.77
N ALA A 72 16.14 2.55 3.48
CA ALA A 72 16.41 3.33 4.68
C ALA A 72 15.10 3.65 5.43
N ASP A 73 15.22 3.90 6.73
CA ASP A 73 14.18 4.57 7.49
C ASP A 73 14.05 6.04 7.05
N SER A 74 12.87 6.62 7.25
CA SER A 74 12.55 8.02 6.96
C SER A 74 11.92 8.66 8.20
N ASP A 75 12.44 9.82 8.61
CA ASP A 75 11.89 10.59 9.73
C ASP A 75 10.57 11.30 9.37
N THR A 76 10.27 11.41 8.08
CA THR A 76 9.06 12.05 7.56
C THR A 76 8.13 11.05 6.92
N PHE A 77 6.82 11.27 7.06
CA PHE A 77 5.82 10.47 6.40
C PHE A 77 5.89 10.65 4.87
N GLY A 78 5.90 9.55 4.14
CA GLY A 78 5.98 9.52 2.68
C GLY A 78 4.69 9.92 1.99
N THR A 79 4.80 10.38 0.74
CA THR A 79 3.64 10.55 -0.15
C THR A 79 3.48 9.28 -0.96
N SER A 80 2.76 8.29 -0.42
CA SER A 80 2.48 7.08 -1.19
C SER A 80 1.81 7.45 -2.52
N PRO A 81 2.22 6.87 -3.65
CA PRO A 81 1.52 7.08 -4.92
C PRO A 81 0.05 6.71 -4.78
N GLN A 82 -0.85 7.51 -5.35
CA GLN A 82 -2.25 7.12 -5.46
C GLN A 82 -2.37 5.96 -6.45
N HIS A 83 -2.27 4.73 -5.95
CA HIS A 83 -2.82 3.58 -6.65
C HIS A 83 -4.33 3.73 -6.70
N PRO A 84 -5.01 3.35 -7.81
CA PRO A 84 -6.45 3.21 -7.79
C PRO A 84 -6.80 2.11 -6.78
N ALA A 85 -7.04 2.51 -5.53
CA ALA A 85 -7.74 1.68 -4.59
C ALA A 85 -9.13 1.44 -5.17
N GLU A 86 -9.61 0.20 -5.16
CA GLU A 86 -11.04 -0.03 -5.16
C GLU A 86 -11.60 0.81 -4.00
N SER A 87 -12.36 1.84 -4.37
CA SER A 87 -12.75 2.92 -3.49
C SER A 87 -13.58 2.36 -2.34
N ASP A 88 -13.11 2.52 -1.10
CA ASP A 88 -13.91 2.78 0.10
C ASP A 88 -13.02 2.84 1.35
N ALA A 89 -12.52 4.03 1.69
CA ALA A 89 -12.34 4.54 3.05
C ALA A 89 -11.67 5.92 3.01
N ASP A 90 -12.45 6.95 2.74
CA ASP A 90 -12.14 8.33 3.13
C ASP A 90 -12.00 8.44 4.67
N GLY A 91 -11.07 9.28 5.12
CA GLY A 91 -11.20 9.97 6.41
C GLY A 91 -10.14 9.68 7.49
N VAL A 92 -9.11 10.53 7.51
CA VAL A 92 -8.46 11.14 8.70
C VAL A 92 -8.66 10.39 10.03
N CYS A 93 -7.63 9.66 10.49
CA CYS A 93 -7.68 8.96 11.78
C CYS A 93 -7.12 9.80 12.96
N CYS A 94 -6.14 10.70 12.76
CA CYS A 94 -5.55 11.47 13.87
C CYS A 94 -4.96 12.82 13.43
N GLY A 95 -5.76 13.89 13.48
CA GLY A 95 -5.27 15.27 13.54
C GLY A 95 -5.86 15.95 14.76
N ASN A 96 -5.06 16.14 15.82
CA ASN A 96 -5.51 16.80 17.05
C ASN A 96 -5.95 18.24 16.74
N ALA A 97 -7.25 18.49 16.81
CA ALA A 97 -7.76 19.84 16.92
C ALA A 97 -7.57 20.30 18.38
N ASP A 98 -6.43 20.93 18.66
CA ASP A 98 -6.34 21.85 19.79
C ASP A 98 -7.29 23.02 19.52
N THR A 99 -8.43 23.06 20.23
CA THR A 99 -9.07 24.30 20.69
C THR A 99 -10.07 23.97 21.79
N GLU A 100 -9.74 24.37 23.01
CA GLU A 100 -10.70 24.48 24.12
C GLU A 100 -11.78 25.51 23.78
N ALA A 101 -13.06 25.17 23.99
CA ALA A 101 -14.05 25.96 24.75
C ALA A 101 -15.50 25.49 24.52
N GLY A 102 -16.11 24.91 25.56
CA GLY A 102 -17.47 25.20 26.04
C GLY A 102 -18.71 24.79 25.20
N PRO A 103 -19.87 24.53 25.84
CA PRO A 103 -20.87 23.60 25.32
C PRO A 103 -22.07 24.24 24.61
N GLU A 104 -22.78 23.37 23.87
CA GLU A 104 -24.20 23.39 23.49
C GLU A 104 -24.54 23.46 21.99
N LYS A 105 -24.93 22.27 21.49
CA LYS A 105 -25.97 21.91 20.49
C LYS A 105 -26.01 22.67 19.15
N VAL A 106 -25.93 21.92 18.05
CA VAL A 106 -27.09 21.43 17.27
C VAL A 106 -26.63 20.84 15.93
N SER A 107 -27.29 19.73 15.57
CA SER A 107 -27.50 19.11 14.25
C SER A 107 -26.32 18.45 13.54
N ALA A 108 -26.47 17.13 13.43
CA ALA A 108 -25.85 16.32 12.39
C ALA A 108 -26.13 16.95 11.02
N GLY A 109 -25.05 17.19 10.29
CA GLY A 109 -25.04 17.63 8.91
C GLY A 109 -23.77 17.08 8.30
N ALA A 110 -23.94 16.19 7.33
CA ALA A 110 -22.86 15.65 6.53
C ALA A 110 -22.04 16.76 5.88
N GLY A 111 -20.74 16.53 5.80
CA GLY A 111 -19.81 17.30 4.98
C GLY A 111 -18.39 17.08 5.49
N CYS A 112 -17.40 16.80 4.66
CA CYS A 112 -17.36 16.48 3.24
C CYS A 112 -15.90 16.11 2.97
N CYS A 113 -15.68 15.12 2.10
CA CYS A 113 -14.41 14.70 1.50
C CYS A 113 -13.36 14.20 2.50
#